data_AF-A0A7Z9KWS5-F1
#
_entry.id   AF-A0A7Z9KWS5-F1
#
_cell.length_a   1.000
_cell.length_b   1.000
_cell.length_c   1.000
_cell.angle_alpha   90.00
_cell.angle_beta   90.00
_cell.angle_gamma   90.00
#
_symmetry.space_group_name_H-M   'P 1'
#
loop_
_entity.id
_entity.type
_entity.pdbx_description
1 polymer ?
#
loop_
_entity_poly.entity_id
_entity_poly.type
_entity_poly.pdbx_seq_one_letter_code
_entity_poly.pdbx_strand_id
1 'polypeptide(L)'
;MAEYSNRQSGRYDRPSSRSDELRPLEVVVHDDNLEKAIRVLKREMGKEGILRMLKQKRYYEKPSEAKKRKQREAVRRNRRSVRRSNDR
;
A
#
# COMPACT_ATOMS: atom_id res chain seq x y z
N MET A 1 -9.03 47.66 29.69
CA MET A 1 -7.86 47.47 28.80
C MET A 1 -7.27 46.12 29.15
N ALA A 2 -7.62 45.06 28.43
CA ALA A 2 -6.83 44.50 27.31
C ALA A 2 -5.42 44.17 27.81
N GLU A 3 -5.06 42.91 28.02
CA GLU A 3 -4.43 42.11 26.96
C GLU A 3 -4.69 40.61 27.16
N TYR A 4 -5.66 40.07 26.41
CA TYR A 4 -5.66 38.65 26.07
C TYR A 4 -4.63 38.45 24.96
N SER A 5 -3.33 38.48 25.32
CA SER A 5 -2.26 38.29 24.35
C SER A 5 -2.12 36.81 24.00
N ASN A 6 -2.57 36.50 22.78
CA ASN A 6 -2.06 35.44 21.92
C ASN A 6 -2.36 33.99 22.37
N ARG A 7 -3.57 33.54 22.02
CA ARG A 7 -3.86 32.11 21.82
C ARG A 7 -2.79 31.56 20.87
N GLN A 8 -1.92 30.69 21.36
CA GLN A 8 -1.14 29.82 20.49
C GLN A 8 -2.13 28.87 19.81
N SER A 9 -2.75 29.34 18.72
CA SER A 9 -3.44 28.50 17.78
C SER A 9 -2.40 27.51 17.27
N GLY A 10 -2.53 26.26 17.73
CA GLY A 10 -1.75 25.14 17.22
C GLY A 10 -1.75 25.22 15.71
N ARG A 11 -0.55 25.39 15.14
CA ARG A 11 -0.36 25.24 13.71
C ARG A 11 -0.66 23.78 13.43
N TYR A 12 -1.90 23.47 13.07
CA TYR A 12 -2.16 22.24 12.35
C TYR A 12 -1.23 22.30 11.15
N ASP A 13 -0.18 21.48 11.16
CA ASP A 13 0.69 21.28 10.02
C ASP A 13 -0.21 20.97 8.84
N ARG A 14 -0.44 21.98 8.00
CA ARG A 14 -1.28 21.88 6.83
C ARG A 14 -0.56 20.88 5.93
N PRO A 15 -1.08 19.66 5.72
CA PRO A 15 -0.38 18.73 4.85
C PRO A 15 -0.34 19.41 3.48
N SER A 16 0.89 19.64 2.98
CA SER A 16 1.10 20.21 1.66
C SER A 16 0.18 19.45 0.70
N SER A 17 -0.63 20.21 -0.03
CA SER A 17 -1.40 19.76 -1.19
C SER A 17 -0.45 19.13 -2.20
N ARG A 18 -0.13 17.86 -1.96
CA ARG A 18 0.34 16.92 -2.94
C ARG A 18 -0.76 15.89 -2.99
N SER A 19 -1.66 16.13 -3.92
CA SER A 19 -1.99 15.09 -4.89
C SER A 19 -0.70 14.35 -5.27
N ASP A 20 -0.21 13.45 -4.42
CA ASP A 20 0.45 12.21 -4.82
C ASP A 20 -0.69 11.21 -5.05
N GLU A 21 -1.62 11.60 -5.92
CA GLU A 21 -1.85 10.94 -7.21
C GLU A 21 -2.08 9.45 -7.00
N LEU A 22 -3.35 9.08 -6.92
CA LEU A 22 -3.83 7.74 -7.23
C LEU A 22 -3.48 7.43 -8.69
N ARG A 23 -2.19 7.29 -9.02
CA ARG A 23 -1.75 6.92 -10.35
C ARG A 23 -2.29 5.51 -10.60
N PRO A 24 -3.22 5.33 -11.54
CA PRO A 24 -3.69 4.01 -11.89
C PRO A 24 -2.52 3.20 -12.45
N LEU A 25 -2.54 1.88 -12.24
CA LEU A 25 -1.57 0.98 -12.83
C LEU A 25 -1.77 0.95 -14.35
N GLU A 26 -0.81 1.46 -15.10
CA GLU A 26 -0.85 1.55 -16.56
C GLU A 26 0.15 0.58 -17.20
N VAL A 27 -0.25 -0.05 -18.30
CA VAL A 27 0.62 -0.90 -19.13
C VAL A 27 0.46 -0.49 -20.58
N VAL A 28 1.55 -0.02 -21.18
CA VAL A 28 1.59 0.33 -22.61
C VAL A 28 1.66 -0.95 -23.44
N VAL A 29 0.84 -1.02 -24.48
CA VAL A 29 0.87 -2.10 -25.46
C VAL A 29 1.71 -1.66 -26.65
N HIS A 30 2.67 -2.49 -27.05
CA HIS A 30 3.47 -2.29 -28.26
C HIS A 30 3.15 -3.42 -29.25
N ASP A 31 3.10 -3.07 -30.53
CA ASP A 31 2.99 -4.00 -31.67
C ASP A 31 1.78 -4.96 -31.61
N ASP A 32 0.61 -4.45 -31.16
CA ASP A 32 -0.65 -5.19 -31.01
C ASP A 32 -0.58 -6.47 -30.15
N ASN A 33 0.48 -6.65 -29.35
CA ASN A 33 0.65 -7.84 -28.54
C ASN A 33 -0.11 -7.75 -27.21
N LEU A 34 -1.42 -7.98 -27.30
CA LEU A 34 -2.36 -7.91 -26.18
C LEU A 34 -2.08 -8.96 -25.09
N GLU A 35 -1.70 -10.18 -25.48
CA GLU A 35 -1.47 -11.28 -24.54
C GLU A 35 -0.29 -10.96 -23.60
N LYS A 36 0.78 -10.39 -24.16
CA LYS A 36 1.94 -9.95 -23.39
C LYS A 36 1.59 -8.82 -22.44
N ALA A 37 0.81 -7.84 -22.89
CA ALA A 37 0.36 -6.72 -22.06
C ALA A 37 -0.48 -7.21 -20.85
N ILE A 38 -1.43 -8.13 -21.08
CA ILE A 38 -2.24 -8.71 -20.00
C ILE A 38 -1.36 -9.46 -18.99
N ARG A 39 -0.34 -10.19 -19.47
CA ARG A 39 0.59 -10.90 -18.59
C ARG A 39 1.44 -9.96 -17.74
N VAL A 40 1.92 -8.86 -18.33
CA VAL A 40 2.67 -7.82 -17.61
C VAL A 40 1.77 -7.16 -16.56
N LEU A 41 0.56 -6.75 -16.93
CA LEU A 41 -0.42 -6.17 -16.00
C LEU A 41 -0.67 -7.07 -14.79
N LYS A 42 -0.95 -8.35 -15.02
CA LYS A 42 -1.15 -9.33 -13.93
C LYS A 42 0.09 -9.46 -13.03
N ARG A 43 1.29 -9.38 -13.60
CA ARG A 43 2.54 -9.44 -12.84
C ARG A 43 2.73 -8.19 -11.98
N GLU A 44 2.53 -7.00 -12.54
CA GLU A 44 2.66 -5.74 -11.79
C GLU A 44 1.58 -5.62 -10.69
N MET A 45 0.32 -6.00 -10.98
CA MET A 45 -0.74 -6.12 -9.96
C MET A 45 -0.36 -7.09 -8.83
N GLY A 46 0.35 -8.16 -9.15
CA GLY A 46 0.88 -9.13 -8.19
C GLY A 46 2.02 -8.58 -7.32
N LYS A 47 2.88 -7.73 -7.89
CA LYS A 47 3.98 -7.06 -7.17
C LYS A 47 3.45 -6.02 -6.19
N GLU A 48 2.55 -5.16 -6.63
CA GLU A 48 1.91 -4.16 -5.78
C GLU A 48 0.97 -4.81 -4.74
N GLY A 49 0.50 -6.03 -5.03
CA GLY A 49 -0.33 -6.79 -4.11
C GLY A 49 -1.76 -6.27 -3.99
N ILE A 50 -2.21 -5.48 -4.99
CA ILE A 50 -3.55 -4.88 -5.04
C ILE A 50 -4.64 -5.93 -4.81
N LEU A 51 -4.58 -7.05 -5.52
CA LEU A 51 -5.58 -8.12 -5.40
C LEU A 51 -5.63 -8.72 -3.99
N ARG A 52 -4.49 -8.81 -3.31
CA ARG A 52 -4.41 -9.30 -1.93
C ARG A 52 -5.03 -8.29 -0.96
N MET A 53 -4.75 -7.00 -1.16
CA MET A 53 -5.33 -5.93 -0.35
C MET A 53 -6.85 -5.86 -0.53
N LEU A 54 -7.34 -5.93 -1.77
CA LEU A 54 -8.78 -5.94 -2.07
C LEU A 54 -9.50 -7.10 -1.40
N LYS A 55 -8.94 -8.32 -1.50
CA LYS A 55 -9.52 -9.51 -0.84
C LYS A 55 -9.57 -9.35 0.68
N GLN A 56 -8.55 -8.74 1.27
CA GLN A 56 -8.45 -8.54 2.71
C GLN A 56 -9.39 -7.45 3.23
N LYS A 57 -9.59 -6.38 2.45
CA LYS A 57 -10.45 -5.25 2.80
C LYS A 57 -11.92 -5.44 2.39
N ARG A 58 -12.29 -6.59 1.80
CA ARG A 58 -13.66 -6.86 1.35
C ARG A 58 -14.69 -6.83 2.48
N TYR A 59 -14.27 -7.15 3.70
CA TYR A 59 -15.12 -7.17 4.89
C TYR A 59 -14.42 -6.46 6.06
N TYR A 60 -15.21 -6.03 7.03
CA TYR A 60 -14.68 -5.51 8.28
C TYR A 60 -13.92 -6.61 9.05
N GLU A 61 -12.64 -6.36 9.30
CA GLU A 61 -11.79 -7.19 10.17
C GLU A 61 -11.71 -6.53 11.54
N LYS A 62 -12.04 -7.26 12.62
CA LYS A 62 -11.92 -6.71 13.97
C LYS A 62 -10.45 -6.32 14.24
N PRO A 63 -10.19 -5.26 15.02
CA PRO A 63 -8.82 -4.77 15.24
C PRO A 63 -7.90 -5.81 15.90
N SER A 64 -8.44 -6.70 16.74
CA SER A 64 -7.66 -7.80 17.35
C SER A 64 -7.25 -8.87 16.32
N GLU A 65 -8.12 -9.17 15.35
CA GLU A 65 -7.87 -10.13 14.28
C GLU A 65 -6.85 -9.57 13.29
N ALA A 66 -6.97 -8.29 12.94
CA ALA A 66 -6.00 -7.58 12.11
C ALA A 66 -4.59 -7.60 12.72
N LYS A 67 -4.47 -7.40 14.05
CA LYS A 67 -3.18 -7.51 14.77
C LYS A 67 -2.59 -8.93 14.66
N LYS A 68 -3.39 -9.97 14.94
CA LYS A 68 -2.96 -11.37 14.84
C LYS A 68 -2.51 -11.73 13.42
N ARG A 69 -3.26 -11.27 12.39
CA ARG A 69 -2.92 -11.49 10.99
C ARG A 69 -1.61 -10.81 10.61
N LYS A 70 -1.42 -9.53 10.96
CA LYS A 70 -0.19 -8.78 10.68
C LYS A 70 1.04 -9.49 11.26
N GLN A 71 0.94 -10.00 12.48
CA GLN A 71 2.02 -10.76 13.11
C GLN A 71 2.32 -12.06 12.35
N ARG A 72 1.30 -12.85 11.99
CA ARG A 72 1.46 -14.08 11.20
C ARG A 72 2.07 -13.81 9.82
N GLU A 73 1.65 -12.74 9.15
CA GLU A 73 2.17 -12.35 7.83
C GLU A 73 3.64 -11.90 7.90
N ALA A 74 4.03 -11.16 8.93
CA ALA A 74 5.42 -10.76 9.16
C ALA A 74 6.33 -11.97 9.34
N VAL A 75 5.94 -12.93 10.19
CA VAL A 75 6.68 -14.17 10.39
C VAL A 75 6.80 -14.95 9.08
N ARG A 76 5.71 -15.05 8.30
CA ARG A 76 5.72 -15.75 7.01
C ARG A 76 6.63 -15.05 5.99
N ARG A 77 6.68 -13.71 5.98
CA ARG A 77 7.55 -12.91 5.12
C ARG A 77 9.02 -13.13 5.47
N ASN A 78 9.36 -13.10 6.76
CA ASN A 78 10.72 -13.32 7.24
C ASN A 78 11.21 -14.75 6.92
N ARG A 79 10.35 -15.76 7.10
CA ARG A 79 10.69 -17.15 6.71
C ARG A 79 10.95 -17.28 5.20
N ARG A 80 10.18 -16.57 4.37
CA ARG A 80 10.39 -16.55 2.92
C ARG A 80 11.68 -15.82 2.52
N SER A 81 12.03 -14.72 3.18
CA SER A 81 13.27 -13.99 2.87
C SER A 81 14.50 -14.82 3.23
N VAL A 82 14.52 -15.44 4.41
CA VAL A 82 15.64 -16.30 4.85
C VAL A 82 15.86 -17.46 3.88
N ARG A 83 14.79 -18.15 3.46
CA ARG A 83 14.90 -19.24 2.47
C ARG A 83 15.50 -18.77 1.15
N ARG A 84 15.10 -17.60 0.65
CA ARG A 84 15.63 -17.03 -0.60
C ARG A 84 17.09 -16.58 -0.48
N SER A 85 17.53 -16.19 0.71
CA SER A 85 18.93 -15.82 0.95
C SER A 85 19.83 -17.04 1.06
N ASN A 86 19.34 -18.15 1.62
CA ASN A 86 20.11 -19.40 1.75
C ASN A 86 20.20 -20.20 0.44
N ASP A 87 19.32 -19.93 -0.53
CA ASP A 87 19.25 -20.59 -1.85
C ASP A 87 20.07 -19.84 -2.91
N ARG A 88 20.74 -18.74 -2.52
CA ARG A 88 21.71 -18.00 -3.32
C ARG A 88 23.12 -18.38 -2.90
#